data_AF-A0A942PGQ9-F1
#
_entry.id   AF-A0A942PGQ9-F1
#
_cell.length_a   1.000
_cell.length_b   1.000
_cell.length_c   1.000
_cell.angle_alpha   90.00
_cell.angle_beta   90.00
_cell.angle_gamma   90.00
#
_symmetry.space_group_name_H-M   'P 1'
#
loop_
_entity.id
_entity.type
_entity.pdbx_description
1 polymer ?
#
loop_
_entity_poly.entity_id
_entity_poly.type
_entity_poly.pdbx_seq_one_letter_code
_entity_poly.pdbx_strand_id
1 'polypeptide(L)' 'MPEATARTTIDPAEVSRFAAMAKEWWAPNGKMRPLHALNPVRIAFIKEIACDLYDRSPRKLDCLSGLRILDIGCGGG' A
#
# COMPACT_ATOMS: atom_id res chain seq x y z
N MET A 1 -15.59 27.66 -27.48
CA MET A 1 -15.63 27.29 -26.05
C MET A 1 -14.27 26.69 -25.73
N PRO A 2 -13.45 27.29 -24.86
CA PRO A 2 -12.18 26.67 -24.51
C PRO A 2 -12.45 25.45 -23.61
N GLU A 3 -11.91 24.32 -24.01
CA GLU A 3 -11.97 23.06 -23.28
C GLU A 3 -11.18 23.20 -21.97
N ALA A 4 -11.83 22.95 -20.83
CA ALA A 4 -11.16 22.96 -19.54
C ALA A 4 -10.22 21.76 -19.49
N THR A 5 -8.91 22.00 -19.61
CA THR A 5 -7.89 20.98 -19.34
C THR A 5 -8.03 20.53 -17.89
N ALA A 6 -8.46 19.29 -17.68
CA ALA A 6 -8.57 18.72 -16.36
C ALA A 6 -7.18 18.74 -15.70
N ARG A 7 -7.03 19.50 -14.61
CA ARG A 7 -5.81 19.50 -13.80
C ARG A 7 -5.73 18.17 -13.06
N THR A 8 -4.77 17.35 -13.43
CA THR A 8 -4.47 16.08 -12.76
C THR A 8 -3.42 16.27 -11.67
N THR A 9 -3.51 15.49 -10.59
CA THR A 9 -2.48 15.39 -9.54
C THR A 9 -1.45 14.30 -9.84
N ILE A 10 -1.58 13.62 -10.98
CA ILE A 10 -0.69 12.52 -11.40
C ILE A 10 0.55 13.10 -12.05
N ASP A 11 1.72 12.62 -11.61
CA ASP A 11 3.00 12.81 -12.30
C ASP A 11 3.31 11.60 -13.20
N PRO A 12 3.27 11.75 -14.54
CA PRO A 12 3.56 10.65 -15.47
C PRO A 12 4.99 10.10 -15.37
N ALA A 13 5.97 10.93 -14.96
CA ALA A 13 7.36 10.50 -14.81
C ALA A 13 7.52 9.54 -13.63
N GLU A 14 6.85 9.83 -12.51
CA GLU A 14 6.83 8.94 -11.35
C GLU A 14 6.13 7.62 -11.66
N VAL A 15 4.98 7.66 -12.35
CA VAL A 15 4.29 6.44 -12.79
C VAL A 15 5.22 5.57 -13.66
N SER A 16 5.91 6.18 -14.62
CA SER A 16 6.84 5.47 -15.51
C SER A 16 8.03 4.87 -14.74
N ARG A 17 8.57 5.61 -13.76
CA ARG A 17 9.67 5.15 -12.90
C ARG A 17 9.30 3.88 -12.13
N PHE A 18 8.13 3.87 -11.48
CA PHE A 18 7.66 2.69 -10.74
C PHE A 18 7.24 1.54 -11.66
N ALA A 19 6.64 1.83 -12.82
CA ALA A 19 6.29 0.81 -13.81
C ALA A 19 7.53 0.05 -14.32
N ALA A 20 8.65 0.75 -14.54
CA ALA A 20 9.91 0.12 -14.93
C ALA A 20 10.47 -0.84 -13.86
N MET A 21 10.11 -0.65 -12.59
CA MET A 21 10.54 -1.49 -11.46
C MET A 21 9.58 -2.65 -11.15
N ALA A 22 8.40 -2.70 -11.79
CA ALA A 22 7.30 -3.61 -11.46
C ALA A 22 7.68 -5.09 -11.50
N LYS A 23 8.52 -5.51 -12.46
CA LYS A 23 8.92 -6.92 -12.62
C LYS A 23 9.77 -7.46 -11.45
N GLU A 24 10.46 -6.57 -10.75
CA GLU A 24 11.35 -6.92 -9.64
C GLU A 24 10.73 -6.61 -8.27
N TRP A 25 9.45 -6.24 -8.22
CA TRP A 25 8.81 -5.72 -7.02
C TRP A 25 8.90 -6.70 -5.84
N TRP A 26 8.78 -8.01 -6.11
CA TRP A 26 8.84 -9.08 -5.12
C TRP A 26 10.18 -9.81 -5.06
N ALA A 27 11.21 -9.32 -5.75
CA ALA A 27 12.53 -9.93 -5.68
C ALA A 27 13.11 -9.75 -4.25
N PRO A 28 13.46 -10.84 -3.53
CA PRO A 28 13.85 -10.76 -2.11
C PRO A 28 15.08 -9.88 -1.83
N ASN A 29 15.97 -9.77 -2.82
CA ASN A 29 17.17 -8.94 -2.78
C ASN A 29 17.11 -7.76 -3.78
N GLY A 30 15.92 -7.44 -4.29
CA GLY A 30 15.70 -6.36 -5.25
C GLY A 30 15.56 -4.99 -4.60
N LYS A 31 15.27 -3.97 -5.42
CA LYS A 31 15.18 -2.56 -5.00
C LYS A 31 14.10 -2.30 -3.93
N MET A 32 13.06 -3.15 -3.87
CA MET A 32 11.98 -3.03 -2.88
C MET A 32 12.24 -3.80 -1.58
N ARG A 33 13.42 -4.42 -1.40
CA ARG A 33 13.80 -5.12 -0.16
C ARG A 33 13.52 -4.32 1.13
N PRO A 34 13.79 -3.00 1.22
CA PRO A 34 13.44 -2.23 2.40
C PRO A 34 11.93 -2.20 2.70
N LEU A 35 11.07 -2.14 1.67
CA LEU A 35 9.62 -2.19 1.85
C LEU A 35 9.16 -3.55 2.40
N HIS A 36 9.76 -4.64 1.89
CA HIS A 36 9.48 -5.99 2.39
C HIS A 36 9.89 -6.15 3.85
N ALA A 37 11.06 -5.64 4.23
CA ALA A 37 11.55 -5.67 5.60
C ALA A 37 10.68 -4.83 6.56
N LEU A 38 10.09 -3.73 6.07
CA LEU A 38 9.18 -2.89 6.84
C LEU A 38 7.79 -3.50 7.01
N ASN A 39 7.38 -4.41 6.11
CA ASN A 39 6.02 -4.93 6.06
C ASN A 39 5.52 -5.55 7.39
N PRO A 40 6.30 -6.40 8.09
CA PRO A 40 5.86 -6.95 9.37
C PRO A 40 5.55 -5.88 10.43
N VAL A 41 6.38 -4.83 10.48
CA VAL A 41 6.23 -3.73 11.46
C VAL A 41 5.00 -2.89 11.13
N ARG A 42 4.84 -2.45 9.88
CA ARG A 42 3.68 -1.62 9.49
C ARG A 42 2.35 -2.38 9.63
N ILE A 43 2.33 -3.68 9.30
CA ILE A 43 1.11 -4.50 9.44
C ILE A 43 0.77 -4.71 10.92
N ALA A 44 1.76 -4.92 11.80
CA ALA A 44 1.51 -4.99 13.23
C ALA A 44 0.86 -3.69 13.76
N PHE A 45 1.44 -2.54 13.41
CA PHE A 45 0.89 -1.24 13.77
C PHE A 45 -0.55 -1.02 13.26
N ILE A 46 -0.81 -1.30 11.98
CA ILE A 46 -2.17 -1.18 11.41
C ILE A 46 -3.16 -2.11 12.12
N LYS A 47 -2.76 -3.35 12.41
CA LYS A 47 -3.61 -4.31 13.13
C LYS A 47 -3.93 -3.84 14.54
N GLU A 48 -2.97 -3.30 15.28
CA GLU A 48 -3.18 -2.74 16.62
C GLU A 48 -4.23 -1.62 16.57
N ILE A 49 -4.00 -0.60 15.75
CA ILE A 49 -4.91 0.55 15.64
C ILE A 49 -6.31 0.12 15.16
N ALA A 50 -6.40 -0.74 14.14
CA ALA A 50 -7.70 -1.20 13.65
C ALA A 50 -8.43 -2.04 14.70
N CYS A 51 -7.72 -2.87 15.46
CA CYS A 51 -8.36 -3.67 16.51
C CYS A 51 -8.87 -2.82 17.66
N ASP A 52 -8.13 -1.79 18.07
CA ASP A 52 -8.56 -0.84 19.09
C ASP A 52 -9.80 -0.05 18.64
N LEU A 53 -9.85 0.36 17.37
CA LEU A 53 -10.98 1.12 16.82
C LEU A 53 -12.28 0.31 16.67
N TYR A 54 -12.18 -1.00 16.45
CA TYR A 54 -13.33 -1.86 16.15
C TYR A 54 -13.59 -2.92 17.23
N ASP A 55 -13.01 -2.77 18.43
CA ASP A 55 -13.11 -3.68 19.57
C ASP A 55 -12.78 -5.14 19.21
N ARG A 56 -11.57 -5.35 18.69
CA ARG A 56 -11.08 -6.66 18.21
C ARG A 56 -9.77 -7.03 18.88
N SER A 57 -9.33 -8.27 18.66
CA SER A 57 -8.03 -8.75 19.16
C SER A 57 -7.00 -8.82 18.02
N PRO A 58 -5.87 -8.11 18.10
CA PRO A 58 -4.85 -8.10 17.04
C PRO A 58 -4.09 -9.42 16.89
N ARG A 59 -4.19 -10.31 17.89
CA ARG A 59 -3.59 -11.65 17.88
C ARG A 59 -4.44 -12.68 17.11
N LYS A 60 -5.72 -12.39 16.86
CA LYS A 60 -6.55 -13.26 16.01
C LYS A 60 -6.09 -13.16 14.55
N LEU A 61 -6.07 -14.30 13.86
CA LEU A 61 -5.65 -14.38 12.46
C LEU A 61 -6.61 -13.60 11.54
N ASP A 62 -7.90 -13.60 11.87
CA ASP A 62 -8.98 -12.98 11.13
C ASP A 62 -9.40 -11.61 11.72
N CYS A 63 -8.53 -10.95 12.49
CA CYS A 63 -8.89 -9.74 13.21
C CYS A 63 -9.36 -8.58 12.31
N LEU A 64 -8.98 -8.58 11.02
CA LEU A 64 -9.43 -7.60 10.04
C LEU A 64 -10.64 -8.07 9.20
N SER A 65 -11.15 -9.29 9.43
CA SER A 65 -12.24 -9.87 8.64
C SER A 65 -13.51 -9.01 8.70
N GLY A 66 -14.17 -8.84 7.56
CA GLY A 66 -15.36 -8.00 7.42
C GLY A 66 -15.10 -6.48 7.41
N LEU A 67 -13.86 -6.02 7.59
CA LEU A 67 -13.50 -4.63 7.33
C LEU A 67 -13.28 -4.40 5.84
N ARG A 68 -13.65 -3.21 5.36
CA ARG A 68 -13.29 -2.75 4.01
C ARG A 68 -12.03 -1.90 4.11
N ILE A 69 -10.98 -2.28 3.38
CA ILE A 69 -9.66 -1.65 3.43
C ILE A 69 -9.32 -1.13 2.03
N LEU A 70 -8.77 0.08 1.97
CA LEU A 70 -8.28 0.71 0.75
C LEU A 70 -6.81 1.07 0.95
N ASP A 71 -5.94 0.52 0.10
CA ASP A 71 -4.51 0.83 0.07
C ASP A 71 -4.19 1.74 -1.12
N ILE A 72 -3.92 3.01 -0.82
CA ILE A 72 -3.67 4.05 -1.83
C ILE A 72 -2.20 4.01 -2.23
N GLY A 73 -1.93 3.80 -3.51
CA GLY A 73 -0.56 3.61 -3.99
C GLY A 73 -0.01 2.22 -3.71
N CYS A 74 -0.88 1.20 -3.67
CA CYS A 74 -0.54 -0.19 -3.35
C CYS A 74 0.59 -0.80 -4.19
N GLY A 75 0.82 -0.33 -5.42
CA GLY A 75 1.90 -0.81 -6.25
C GLY A 75 1.83 -2.33 -6.45
N GLY A 76 2.90 -3.06 -6.14
CA GLY A 76 2.94 -4.52 -6.27
C GLY A 76 2.16 -5.31 -5.21
N GLY A 77 1.36 -4.64 -4.36
CA GLY A 77 0.65 -5.23 -3.23
C GLY A 77 1.40 -5.09 -1.91
#